data_AF-A0A515KMY5-F1
#
_entry.id   AF-A0A515KMY5-F1
#
_cell.length_a   1.000
_cell.length_b   1.000
_cell.length_c   1.000
_cell.angle_alpha   90.00
_cell.angle_beta   90.00
_cell.angle_gamma   90.00
#
_symmetry.space_group_name_H-M   'P 1'
#
loop_
_entity.id
_entity.type
_entity.pdbx_description
1 polymer ?
#
loop_
_entity_poly.entity_id
_entity_poly.type
_entity_poly.pdbx_seq_one_letter_code
_entity_poly.pdbx_strand_id
1 'polypeptide(L)'
;MTAPRIALREIALYERPVAFVRPFRFGAVTVNAAPQAFVRVVIELEGKGVFTGASAELMVPKWFDKRPHLAIADTVDELRRSLAIARDLYLAHTGFHTAFDFHAACIGDQLKACAEADIPPLAAAFGPAEIDKAICDALLRALDLNFFDGMAANVAGLDARLAPDVASDDVTAFLAGRTPLGRVALRHTVGLDDAIDGQGGVADANENSGARYFKLKMNGDPEADAAWLTKIGNALATLPYDYKLSLDANEQYADLSALGALVDRLDHDAALKPIASKLLYIEQPMPRDITRASPLGALSKRNFIIDEADDSWDAFPAAKALGYRGISSKSCKGFYKSIVNAARAAKWSEGGNAYFITGEDLTCQAGLGVQQDLALGALIGVTHAERNGHHYVDGFGTAPVAEAEAFLEAHPDLYRRDGDVIRLRIHDGDLLTGSLTSAGFASGAHPDWAALSPLARPTTKMLLEN
;
A
#
# COMPACT_ATOMS: atom_id res chain seq x y z
N MET A 1 1.71 -28.98 3.43
CA MET A 1 2.62 -29.25 2.30
C MET A 1 3.96 -28.61 2.65
N THR A 2 5.10 -29.22 2.32
CA THR A 2 6.39 -28.53 2.47
C THR A 2 6.48 -27.40 1.44
N ALA A 3 6.87 -26.20 1.85
CA ALA A 3 6.99 -25.06 0.94
C ALA A 3 8.01 -25.38 -0.18
N PRO A 4 7.66 -25.14 -1.46
CA PRO A 4 8.57 -25.35 -2.57
C PRO A 4 9.82 -24.47 -2.46
N ARG A 5 10.93 -24.96 -3.02
CA ARG A 5 12.21 -24.27 -3.02
C ARG A 5 12.56 -23.81 -4.42
N ILE A 6 13.10 -22.60 -4.51
CA ILE A 6 13.41 -21.90 -5.74
C ILE A 6 14.84 -21.38 -5.71
N ALA A 7 15.49 -21.31 -6.86
CA ALA A 7 16.76 -20.61 -7.05
C ALA A 7 16.53 -19.35 -7.88
N LEU A 8 17.12 -18.21 -7.47
CA LEU A 8 17.03 -16.98 -8.26
C LEU A 8 18.03 -17.02 -9.41
N ARG A 9 17.54 -16.73 -10.62
CA ARG A 9 18.35 -16.74 -11.85
C ARG A 9 18.58 -15.33 -12.39
N GLU A 10 17.55 -14.49 -12.36
CA GLU A 10 17.63 -13.12 -12.84
C GLU A 10 16.68 -12.23 -12.03
N ILE A 11 17.12 -10.99 -11.78
CA ILE A 11 16.25 -9.90 -11.34
C ILE A 11 16.57 -8.70 -12.24
N ALA A 12 15.63 -8.34 -13.10
CA ALA A 12 15.72 -7.17 -13.98
C ALA A 12 14.79 -6.06 -13.48
N LEU A 13 15.32 -4.85 -13.45
CA LEU A 13 14.65 -3.67 -12.91
C LEU A 13 14.39 -2.67 -14.04
N TYR A 14 13.17 -2.16 -14.11
CA TYR A 14 12.70 -1.24 -15.13
C TYR A 14 11.92 -0.07 -14.52
N GLU A 15 11.73 0.99 -15.31
CA GLU A 15 10.84 2.10 -14.96
C GLU A 15 10.08 2.65 -16.17
N ARG A 16 8.92 3.27 -15.89
CA ARG A 16 8.12 4.05 -16.84
C ARG A 16 7.69 5.35 -16.19
N PRO A 17 7.79 6.52 -16.87
CA PRO A 17 7.25 7.76 -16.34
C PRO A 17 5.71 7.73 -16.36
N VAL A 18 5.11 8.13 -15.26
CA VAL A 18 3.65 8.28 -15.11
C VAL A 18 3.33 9.75 -14.94
N ALA A 19 2.66 10.33 -15.93
CA ALA A 19 2.16 11.71 -15.87
C ALA A 19 0.76 11.73 -15.27
N PHE A 20 0.50 12.66 -14.37
CA PHE A 20 -0.82 12.81 -13.77
C PHE A 20 -1.69 13.77 -14.60
N VAL A 21 -2.97 13.46 -14.74
CA VAL A 21 -3.95 14.33 -15.43
C VAL A 21 -4.37 15.53 -14.59
N ARG A 22 -4.12 15.46 -13.28
CA ARG A 22 -4.28 16.57 -12.33
C ARG A 22 -3.21 16.48 -11.25
N PRO A 23 -2.76 17.61 -10.68
CA PRO A 23 -1.79 17.58 -9.58
C PRO A 23 -2.34 16.79 -8.40
N PHE A 24 -1.49 16.01 -7.72
CA PHE A 24 -1.86 15.37 -6.47
C PHE A 24 -1.01 15.91 -5.32
N ARG A 25 -1.68 16.33 -4.24
CA ARG A 25 -1.01 16.86 -3.05
C ARG A 25 -0.90 15.80 -1.96
N PHE A 26 0.33 15.43 -1.61
CA PHE A 26 0.66 14.57 -0.47
C PHE A 26 1.29 15.42 0.64
N GLY A 27 0.55 15.66 1.72
CA GLY A 27 1.02 16.54 2.80
C GLY A 27 1.47 17.91 2.29
N ALA A 28 2.78 18.18 2.39
CA ALA A 28 3.38 19.46 2.03
C ALA A 28 3.82 19.59 0.55
N VAL A 29 3.69 18.54 -0.28
CA VAL A 29 4.17 18.55 -1.67
C VAL A 29 3.06 18.29 -2.68
N THR A 30 3.18 18.91 -3.85
CA THR A 30 2.32 18.66 -5.02
C THR A 30 3.12 17.94 -6.10
N VAL A 31 2.64 16.78 -6.52
CA VAL A 31 3.24 15.89 -7.51
C VAL A 31 2.40 15.91 -8.79
N ASN A 32 3.06 16.07 -9.94
CA ASN A 32 2.43 16.06 -11.26
C ASN A 32 2.83 14.84 -12.10
N ALA A 33 3.86 14.13 -11.67
CA ALA A 33 4.34 12.92 -12.29
C ALA A 33 5.22 12.16 -11.30
N ALA A 34 5.29 10.85 -11.44
CA ALA A 34 6.21 9.99 -10.71
C ALA A 34 6.63 8.80 -11.61
N PRO A 35 7.84 8.26 -11.47
CA PRO A 35 8.19 7.03 -12.16
C PRO A 35 7.53 5.83 -11.47
N GLN A 36 7.05 4.87 -12.25
CA GLN A 36 6.63 3.57 -11.78
C GLN A 36 7.77 2.58 -12.00
N ALA A 37 8.16 1.86 -10.95
CA ALA A 37 9.12 0.78 -11.02
C ALA A 37 8.42 -0.52 -11.45
N PHE A 38 9.13 -1.35 -12.22
CA PHE A 38 8.71 -2.70 -12.58
C PHE A 38 9.86 -3.67 -12.31
N VAL A 39 9.57 -4.80 -11.70
CA VAL A 39 10.54 -5.86 -11.44
C VAL A 39 10.15 -7.09 -12.22
N ARG A 40 11.10 -7.67 -12.94
CA ARG A 40 10.99 -9.00 -13.55
C ARG A 40 11.94 -9.95 -12.85
N VAL A 41 11.43 -11.04 -12.32
CA VAL A 41 12.24 -12.10 -11.71
C VAL A 41 12.15 -13.36 -12.54
N VAL A 42 13.28 -14.02 -12.72
CA VAL A 42 13.36 -15.38 -13.25
C VAL A 42 13.82 -16.31 -12.12
N ILE A 43 12.99 -17.28 -11.78
CA ILE A 43 13.29 -18.33 -10.80
C ILE A 43 13.47 -19.67 -11.49
N GLU A 44 14.22 -20.57 -10.88
CA GLU A 44 14.13 -22.00 -11.13
C GLU A 44 13.44 -22.67 -9.95
N LEU A 45 12.32 -23.36 -10.19
CA LEU A 45 11.64 -24.16 -9.19
C LEU A 45 12.25 -25.57 -9.16
N GLU A 46 12.65 -26.02 -7.96
CA GLU A 46 13.32 -27.31 -7.75
C GLU A 46 12.50 -28.45 -8.39
N GLY A 47 13.08 -29.07 -9.43
CA GLY A 47 12.45 -30.18 -10.15
C GLY A 47 11.34 -29.83 -11.16
N LYS A 48 11.02 -28.54 -11.39
CA LYS A 48 10.01 -28.13 -12.40
C LYS A 48 10.54 -27.24 -13.53
N GLY A 49 11.64 -26.51 -13.32
CA GLY A 49 12.25 -25.66 -14.35
C GLY A 49 12.09 -24.17 -14.08
N VAL A 50 12.17 -23.36 -15.15
CA VAL A 50 12.35 -21.90 -15.06
C VAL A 50 11.03 -21.17 -15.29
N PHE A 51 10.74 -20.18 -14.45
CA PHE A 51 9.52 -19.38 -14.50
C PHE A 51 9.81 -17.90 -14.28
N THR A 52 8.96 -17.05 -14.87
CA THR A 52 9.07 -15.60 -14.77
C THR A 52 7.89 -15.05 -13.99
N GLY A 53 8.16 -14.08 -13.12
CA GLY A 53 7.16 -13.31 -12.41
C GLY A 53 7.47 -11.83 -12.43
N ALA A 54 6.47 -11.03 -12.09
CA ALA A 54 6.53 -9.59 -12.19
C ALA A 54 5.86 -8.87 -11.02
N SER A 55 6.29 -7.62 -10.80
CA SER A 55 5.63 -6.67 -9.91
C SER A 55 5.79 -5.26 -10.46
N ALA A 56 4.97 -4.34 -9.96
CA ALA A 56 5.12 -2.92 -10.21
C ALA A 56 4.64 -2.09 -9.03
N GLU A 57 5.23 -0.91 -8.85
CA GLU A 57 4.80 0.06 -7.84
C GLU A 57 5.25 1.47 -8.19
N LEU A 58 4.44 2.47 -7.83
CA LEU A 58 4.80 3.87 -8.05
C LEU A 58 5.89 4.32 -7.06
N MET A 59 6.96 4.92 -7.56
CA MET A 59 7.99 5.53 -6.72
C MET A 59 7.54 6.91 -6.26
N VAL A 60 6.58 6.95 -5.32
CA VAL A 60 5.94 8.19 -4.86
C VAL A 60 6.96 9.14 -4.22
N PRO A 61 7.13 10.36 -4.77
CA PRO A 61 8.01 11.35 -4.18
C PRO A 61 7.58 11.75 -2.78
N LYS A 62 8.56 11.99 -1.90
CA LYS A 62 8.34 12.71 -0.63
C LYS A 62 7.33 12.07 0.33
N TRP A 63 7.02 10.79 0.15
CA TRP A 63 6.18 10.03 1.08
C TRP A 63 7.01 9.14 2.00
N PHE A 64 7.88 8.31 1.42
CA PHE A 64 8.78 7.41 2.17
C PHE A 64 9.76 8.20 3.03
N ASP A 65 10.29 9.29 2.49
CA ASP A 65 11.18 10.23 3.16
C ASP A 65 10.65 11.67 3.05
N LYS A 66 10.30 12.25 4.21
CA LYS A 66 9.76 13.61 4.31
C LYS A 66 10.79 14.65 4.75
N ARG A 67 12.08 14.28 4.88
CA ARG A 67 13.11 15.20 5.35
C ARG A 67 13.13 16.48 4.49
N PRO A 68 13.00 17.68 5.09
CA PRO A 68 12.79 18.92 4.32
C PRO A 68 13.93 19.27 3.36
N HIS A 69 15.17 18.88 3.68
CA HIS A 69 16.36 19.22 2.90
C HIS A 69 16.51 18.40 1.61
N LEU A 70 15.77 17.32 1.42
CA LEU A 70 15.81 16.50 0.21
C LEU A 70 15.00 17.14 -0.92
N ALA A 71 15.42 17.03 -2.17
CA ALA A 71 14.57 17.34 -3.31
C ALA A 71 13.59 16.19 -3.62
N ILE A 72 12.56 16.45 -4.43
CA ILE A 72 11.66 15.39 -4.95
C ILE A 72 12.46 14.28 -5.64
N ALA A 73 13.39 14.66 -6.54
CA ALA A 73 14.21 13.71 -7.28
C ALA A 73 15.09 12.86 -6.36
N ASP A 74 15.57 13.42 -5.25
CA ASP A 74 16.39 12.68 -4.28
C ASP A 74 15.59 11.53 -3.65
N THR A 75 14.35 11.80 -3.22
CA THR A 75 13.50 10.77 -2.59
C THR A 75 13.10 9.65 -3.56
N VAL A 76 12.99 9.95 -4.85
CA VAL A 76 12.77 8.93 -5.89
C VAL A 76 14.04 8.11 -6.11
N ASP A 77 15.20 8.76 -6.12
CA ASP A 77 16.50 8.08 -6.24
C ASP A 77 16.78 7.15 -5.05
N GLU A 78 16.33 7.47 -3.84
CA GLU A 78 16.38 6.56 -2.68
C GLU A 78 15.66 5.24 -2.96
N LEU A 79 14.48 5.28 -3.59
CA LEU A 79 13.72 4.07 -3.96
C LEU A 79 14.41 3.26 -5.06
N ARG A 80 15.02 3.93 -6.05
CA ARG A 80 15.87 3.27 -7.05
C ARG A 80 17.08 2.59 -6.42
N ARG A 81 17.74 3.24 -5.46
CA ARG A 81 18.86 2.65 -4.70
C ARG A 81 18.41 1.47 -3.87
N SER A 82 17.29 1.60 -3.17
CA SER A 82 16.68 0.52 -2.38
C SER A 82 16.45 -0.73 -3.23
N LEU A 83 15.89 -0.58 -4.44
CA LEU A 83 15.74 -1.67 -5.42
C LEU A 83 17.08 -2.27 -5.88
N ALA A 84 18.07 -1.42 -6.20
CA ALA A 84 19.37 -1.87 -6.67
C ALA A 84 20.13 -2.67 -5.59
N ILE A 85 20.13 -2.19 -4.34
CA ILE A 85 20.72 -2.88 -3.19
C ILE A 85 20.02 -4.23 -2.97
N ALA A 86 18.68 -4.24 -2.94
CA ALA A 86 17.91 -5.45 -2.74
C ALA A 86 18.18 -6.49 -3.83
N ARG A 87 18.24 -6.06 -5.10
CA ARG A 87 18.60 -6.94 -6.23
C ARG A 87 19.93 -7.64 -6.00
N ASP A 88 20.95 -6.90 -5.62
CA ASP A 88 22.30 -7.44 -5.46
C ASP A 88 22.37 -8.40 -4.25
N LEU A 89 21.70 -8.08 -3.14
CA LEU A 89 21.58 -8.97 -1.98
C LEU A 89 20.86 -10.28 -2.31
N TYR A 90 19.74 -10.21 -3.03
CA TYR A 90 18.97 -11.39 -3.41
C TYR A 90 19.74 -12.29 -4.37
N LEU A 91 20.44 -11.71 -5.37
CA LEU A 91 21.25 -12.48 -6.32
C LEU A 91 22.53 -13.06 -5.70
N ALA A 92 23.01 -12.53 -4.57
CA ALA A 92 24.12 -13.11 -3.83
C ALA A 92 23.77 -14.45 -3.16
N HIS A 93 22.48 -14.71 -2.93
CA HIS A 93 22.01 -15.97 -2.34
C HIS A 93 21.93 -17.08 -3.41
N THR A 94 22.74 -18.11 -3.24
CA THR A 94 22.82 -19.26 -4.16
C THR A 94 22.07 -20.48 -3.63
N GLY A 95 21.68 -21.37 -4.53
CA GLY A 95 20.97 -22.61 -4.19
C GLY A 95 19.45 -22.44 -4.15
N PHE A 96 18.77 -23.48 -3.64
CA PHE A 96 17.32 -23.54 -3.55
C PHE A 96 16.84 -23.16 -2.14
N HIS A 97 15.97 -22.16 -2.04
CA HIS A 97 15.39 -21.64 -0.80
C HIS A 97 13.88 -21.45 -0.96
N THR A 98 13.12 -21.39 0.12
CA THR A 98 11.71 -20.95 -0.03
C THR A 98 11.65 -19.48 -0.40
N ALA A 99 10.51 -19.01 -0.92
CA ALA A 99 10.37 -17.59 -1.27
C ALA A 99 10.56 -16.67 -0.06
N PHE A 100 10.06 -17.07 1.12
CA PHE A 100 10.25 -16.30 2.36
C PHE A 100 11.66 -16.40 2.94
N ASP A 101 12.39 -17.51 2.72
CA ASP A 101 13.78 -17.61 3.17
C ASP A 101 14.67 -16.53 2.53
N PHE A 102 14.47 -16.20 1.25
CA PHE A 102 15.18 -15.09 0.60
C PHE A 102 14.92 -13.76 1.33
N HIS A 103 13.65 -13.43 1.58
CA HIS A 103 13.28 -12.21 2.30
C HIS A 103 13.93 -12.16 3.68
N ALA A 104 13.77 -13.22 4.47
CA ALA A 104 14.26 -13.26 5.84
C ALA A 104 15.79 -13.21 5.93
N ALA A 105 16.50 -13.77 4.95
CA ALA A 105 17.95 -13.70 4.90
C ALA A 105 18.45 -12.30 4.47
N CYS A 106 17.71 -11.58 3.61
CA CYS A 106 18.17 -10.32 3.03
C CYS A 106 17.72 -9.07 3.78
N ILE A 107 16.58 -9.09 4.49
CA ILE A 107 15.96 -7.86 5.00
C ILE A 107 16.84 -7.11 6.01
N GLY A 108 17.60 -7.83 6.85
CA GLY A 108 18.53 -7.20 7.80
C GLY A 108 19.67 -6.46 7.10
N ASP A 109 20.31 -7.11 6.12
CA ASP A 109 21.40 -6.51 5.34
C ASP A 109 20.89 -5.38 4.44
N GLN A 110 19.68 -5.47 3.90
CA GLN A 110 19.02 -4.38 3.17
C GLN A 110 18.90 -3.12 4.02
N LEU A 111 18.33 -3.26 5.22
CA LEU A 111 18.14 -2.13 6.14
C LEU A 111 19.48 -1.50 6.52
N LYS A 112 20.49 -2.33 6.78
CA LYS A 112 21.84 -1.87 7.09
C LYS A 112 22.48 -1.11 5.93
N ALA A 113 22.50 -1.69 4.73
CA ALA A 113 23.11 -1.07 3.54
C ALA A 113 22.38 0.22 3.13
N CYS A 114 21.05 0.26 3.26
CA CYS A 114 20.27 1.47 3.03
C CYS A 114 20.58 2.55 4.08
N ALA A 115 20.70 2.20 5.35
CA ALA A 115 21.08 3.15 6.40
C ALA A 115 22.49 3.73 6.16
N GLU A 116 23.45 2.91 5.72
CA GLU A 116 24.79 3.38 5.30
C GLU A 116 24.73 4.35 4.12
N ALA A 117 23.69 4.27 3.29
CA ALA A 117 23.41 5.19 2.18
C ALA A 117 22.47 6.37 2.55
N ASP A 118 22.21 6.59 3.84
CA ASP A 118 21.27 7.58 4.38
C ASP A 118 19.83 7.45 3.83
N ILE A 119 19.37 6.21 3.63
CA ILE A 119 18.00 5.88 3.21
C ILE A 119 17.22 5.39 4.44
N PRO A 120 16.06 6.00 4.77
CA PRO A 120 15.30 5.62 5.96
C PRO A 120 14.67 4.22 5.84
N PRO A 121 14.35 3.53 6.95
CA PRO A 121 13.84 2.16 6.93
C PRO A 121 12.60 1.96 6.04
N LEU A 122 11.69 2.93 6.01
CA LEU A 122 10.48 2.86 5.18
C LEU A 122 10.82 2.79 3.69
N ALA A 123 11.77 3.61 3.22
CA ALA A 123 12.26 3.59 1.84
C ALA A 123 13.12 2.34 1.56
N ALA A 124 13.89 1.89 2.56
CA ALA A 124 14.71 0.68 2.47
C ALA A 124 13.88 -0.59 2.24
N ALA A 125 12.64 -0.65 2.76
CA ALA A 125 11.72 -1.75 2.56
C ALA A 125 11.14 -1.85 1.14
N PHE A 126 11.17 -0.78 0.35
CA PHE A 126 10.60 -0.73 -1.00
C PHE A 126 11.24 -1.77 -1.94
N GLY A 127 12.57 -1.89 -1.95
CA GLY A 127 13.29 -2.84 -2.80
C GLY A 127 12.87 -4.30 -2.60
N PRO A 128 12.97 -4.84 -1.37
CA PRO A 128 12.48 -6.18 -1.05
C PRO A 128 10.99 -6.35 -1.38
N ALA A 129 10.14 -5.38 -1.04
CA ALA A 129 8.70 -5.47 -1.27
C ALA A 129 8.36 -5.76 -2.75
N GLU A 130 9.03 -5.08 -3.69
CA GLU A 130 8.82 -5.32 -5.11
C GLU A 130 9.41 -6.65 -5.61
N ILE A 131 10.61 -6.99 -5.16
CA ILE A 131 11.26 -8.26 -5.55
C ILE A 131 10.47 -9.46 -5.02
N ASP A 132 10.00 -9.41 -3.78
CA ASP A 132 9.20 -10.47 -3.16
C ASP A 132 7.88 -10.68 -3.91
N LYS A 133 7.20 -9.61 -4.32
CA LYS A 133 5.99 -9.71 -5.15
C LYS A 133 6.28 -10.45 -6.47
N ALA A 134 7.38 -10.11 -7.14
CA ALA A 134 7.75 -10.73 -8.41
C ALA A 134 8.20 -12.20 -8.24
N ILE A 135 8.88 -12.54 -7.15
CA ILE A 135 9.20 -13.93 -6.78
C ILE A 135 7.92 -14.72 -6.53
N CYS A 136 6.99 -14.15 -5.75
CA CYS A 136 5.71 -14.77 -5.44
C CYS A 136 4.89 -15.01 -6.72
N ASP A 137 4.82 -14.03 -7.62
CA ASP A 137 4.17 -14.18 -8.92
C ASP A 137 4.78 -15.34 -9.73
N ALA A 138 6.12 -15.42 -9.80
CA ALA A 138 6.82 -16.48 -10.54
C ALA A 138 6.53 -17.87 -9.92
N LEU A 139 6.59 -17.97 -8.59
CA LEU A 139 6.34 -19.21 -7.85
C LEU A 139 4.91 -19.70 -8.05
N LEU A 140 3.93 -18.82 -7.95
CA LEU A 140 2.53 -19.15 -8.13
C LEU A 140 2.24 -19.62 -9.56
N ARG A 141 2.82 -18.97 -10.57
CA ARG A 141 2.74 -19.41 -11.97
C ARG A 141 3.39 -20.78 -12.18
N ALA A 142 4.52 -21.04 -11.52
CA ALA A 142 5.20 -22.34 -11.57
C ALA A 142 4.40 -23.49 -10.94
N LEU A 143 3.47 -23.16 -10.04
CA LEU A 143 2.59 -24.10 -9.38
C LEU A 143 1.20 -24.17 -10.02
N ASP A 144 0.90 -23.34 -11.01
CA ASP A 144 -0.45 -23.14 -11.56
C ASP A 144 -1.49 -22.80 -10.48
N LEU A 145 -1.08 -21.91 -9.54
CA LEU A 145 -1.92 -21.43 -8.45
C LEU A 145 -2.16 -19.93 -8.59
N ASN A 146 -3.34 -19.49 -8.17
CA ASN A 146 -3.59 -18.07 -7.90
C ASN A 146 -3.07 -17.67 -6.51
N PHE A 147 -2.99 -16.36 -6.27
CA PHE A 147 -2.49 -15.80 -5.02
C PHE A 147 -3.21 -16.35 -3.78
N PHE A 148 -4.54 -16.44 -3.80
CA PHE A 148 -5.33 -16.84 -2.64
C PHE A 148 -5.08 -18.30 -2.27
N ASP A 149 -5.14 -19.21 -3.25
CA ASP A 149 -4.91 -20.64 -3.01
C ASP A 149 -3.46 -20.92 -2.61
N GLY A 150 -2.50 -20.25 -3.26
CA GLY A 150 -1.09 -20.38 -2.91
C GLY A 150 -0.77 -19.86 -1.52
N MET A 151 -1.36 -18.73 -1.11
CA MET A 151 -1.17 -18.21 0.25
C MET A 151 -1.89 -19.07 1.28
N ALA A 152 -3.10 -19.58 1.00
CA ALA A 152 -3.79 -20.53 1.88
C ALA A 152 -2.98 -21.82 2.10
N ALA A 153 -2.26 -22.28 1.08
CA ALA A 153 -1.32 -23.41 1.16
C ALA A 153 0.07 -23.04 1.73
N ASN A 154 0.29 -21.76 2.04
CA ASN A 154 1.56 -21.18 2.49
C ASN A 154 2.76 -21.59 1.60
N VAL A 155 2.60 -21.53 0.27
CA VAL A 155 3.66 -21.94 -0.66
C VAL A 155 4.92 -21.08 -0.57
N ALA A 156 4.81 -19.86 -0.02
CA ALA A 156 5.97 -19.01 0.21
C ALA A 156 6.87 -19.51 1.36
N GLY A 157 6.34 -20.34 2.26
CA GLY A 157 7.05 -20.75 3.48
C GLY A 157 7.09 -19.66 4.56
N LEU A 158 6.07 -18.80 4.62
CA LEU A 158 5.99 -17.73 5.59
C LEU A 158 5.89 -18.29 7.01
N ASP A 159 6.78 -17.83 7.89
CA ASP A 159 6.80 -18.15 9.32
C ASP A 159 7.02 -16.88 10.16
N ALA A 160 7.08 -17.05 11.49
CA ALA A 160 7.16 -15.93 12.43
C ALA A 160 8.59 -15.51 12.80
N ARG A 161 9.65 -15.94 12.10
CA ARG A 161 11.04 -15.64 12.53
C ARG A 161 11.40 -14.15 12.56
N LEU A 162 10.71 -13.33 11.78
CA LEU A 162 10.84 -11.86 11.78
C LEU A 162 9.81 -11.16 12.70
N ALA A 163 8.89 -11.91 13.30
CA ALA A 163 7.81 -11.44 14.15
C ALA A 163 7.64 -12.37 15.37
N PRO A 164 8.62 -12.38 16.30
CA PRO A 164 8.65 -13.35 17.40
C PRO A 164 7.49 -13.20 18.41
N ASP A 165 6.70 -12.12 18.31
CA ASP A 165 5.48 -11.90 19.09
C ASP A 165 4.26 -12.70 18.58
N VAL A 166 4.39 -13.37 17.42
CA VAL A 166 3.35 -14.20 16.80
C VAL A 166 3.88 -15.64 16.66
N ALA A 167 3.01 -16.65 16.80
CA ALA A 167 3.39 -18.03 16.51
C ALA A 167 3.27 -18.33 15.01
N SER A 168 4.20 -19.11 14.44
CA SER A 168 4.12 -19.56 13.03
C SER A 168 2.82 -20.32 12.72
N ASP A 169 2.29 -21.05 13.71
CA ASP A 169 1.01 -21.75 13.60
C ASP A 169 -0.18 -20.79 13.51
N ASP A 170 -0.13 -19.63 14.18
CA ASP A 170 -1.17 -18.60 14.06
C ASP A 170 -1.18 -17.99 12.65
N VAL A 171 0.01 -17.75 12.06
CA VAL A 171 0.12 -17.26 10.67
C VAL A 171 -0.41 -18.29 9.68
N THR A 172 -0.04 -19.57 9.86
CA THR A 172 -0.50 -20.67 9.00
C THR A 172 -2.01 -20.85 9.10
N ALA A 173 -2.56 -20.85 10.32
CA ALA A 173 -4.00 -20.96 10.56
C ALA A 173 -4.76 -19.76 9.99
N PHE A 174 -4.21 -18.54 10.14
CA PHE A 174 -4.79 -17.34 9.55
C PHE A 174 -4.92 -17.48 8.04
N LEU A 175 -3.84 -17.85 7.35
CA LEU A 175 -3.82 -18.05 5.90
C LEU A 175 -4.79 -19.13 5.43
N ALA A 176 -4.76 -20.31 6.05
CA ALA A 176 -5.62 -21.43 5.68
C ALA A 176 -7.12 -21.14 5.92
N GLY A 177 -7.43 -20.26 6.87
CA GLY A 177 -8.80 -19.84 7.18
C GLY A 177 -9.33 -18.69 6.31
N ARG A 178 -8.53 -18.12 5.41
CA ARG A 178 -8.97 -16.99 4.58
C ARG A 178 -9.88 -17.46 3.46
N THR A 179 -10.98 -16.72 3.27
CA THR A 179 -11.74 -16.71 2.02
C THR A 179 -11.51 -15.35 1.37
N PRO A 180 -11.11 -15.30 0.08
CA PRO A 180 -10.92 -14.03 -0.60
C PRO A 180 -12.22 -13.23 -0.64
N LEU A 181 -12.13 -11.94 -0.36
CA LEU A 181 -13.27 -11.04 -0.55
C LEU A 181 -13.58 -10.94 -2.05
N GLY A 182 -14.83 -11.16 -2.45
CA GLY A 182 -15.27 -11.04 -3.85
C GLY A 182 -15.40 -9.59 -4.35
N ARG A 183 -15.22 -8.62 -3.45
CA ARG A 183 -15.15 -7.19 -3.74
C ARG A 183 -14.39 -6.47 -2.64
N VAL A 184 -13.80 -5.32 -2.95
CA VAL A 184 -13.29 -4.35 -1.97
C VAL A 184 -13.89 -2.99 -2.29
N ALA A 185 -14.48 -2.35 -1.29
CA ALA A 185 -15.05 -1.02 -1.48
C ALA A 185 -13.93 0.02 -1.63
N LEU A 186 -14.09 0.89 -2.60
CA LEU A 186 -13.22 2.02 -2.82
C LEU A 186 -13.47 3.06 -1.72
N ARG A 187 -12.38 3.44 -1.05
CA ARG A 187 -12.37 4.63 -0.19
C ARG A 187 -11.83 5.81 -0.98
N HIS A 188 -12.73 6.71 -1.34
CA HIS A 188 -12.42 7.90 -2.13
C HIS A 188 -11.67 8.92 -1.28
N THR A 189 -10.48 9.33 -1.72
CA THR A 189 -9.67 10.33 -1.03
C THR A 189 -10.11 11.74 -1.42
N VAL A 190 -10.50 12.51 -0.41
CA VAL A 190 -10.78 13.95 -0.51
C VAL A 190 -9.55 14.71 -0.03
N GLY A 191 -8.87 15.39 -0.96
CA GLY A 191 -7.76 16.28 -0.72
C GLY A 191 -8.19 17.63 -0.12
N LEU A 192 -7.22 18.37 0.42
CA LEU A 192 -7.44 19.70 1.02
C LEU A 192 -7.89 20.77 0.02
N ASP A 193 -7.56 20.58 -1.26
CA ASP A 193 -7.80 21.52 -2.34
C ASP A 193 -9.00 21.09 -3.23
N ASP A 194 -9.70 20.00 -2.87
CA ASP A 194 -10.82 19.46 -3.65
C ASP A 194 -12.09 20.31 -3.49
N ALA A 195 -12.91 20.34 -4.54
CA ALA A 195 -14.20 21.02 -4.49
C ALA A 195 -15.15 20.28 -3.52
N ILE A 196 -15.87 21.04 -2.68
CA ILE A 196 -16.84 20.47 -1.74
C ILE A 196 -18.24 20.41 -2.37
N ASP A 197 -18.68 21.52 -2.94
CA ASP A 197 -20.06 21.72 -3.37
C ASP A 197 -20.21 21.70 -4.90
N GLY A 198 -21.39 21.29 -5.38
CA GLY A 198 -21.76 21.38 -6.80
C GLY A 198 -21.14 20.28 -7.67
N GLN A 199 -21.07 20.56 -8.98
CA GLN A 199 -20.49 19.64 -9.95
C GLN A 199 -18.98 19.49 -9.71
N GLY A 200 -18.50 18.25 -9.63
CA GLY A 200 -17.14 17.92 -9.22
C GLY A 200 -16.89 18.01 -7.71
N GLY A 201 -17.93 18.27 -6.91
CA GLY A 201 -17.83 18.28 -5.45
C GLY A 201 -17.76 16.88 -4.84
N VAL A 202 -17.43 16.78 -3.55
CA VAL A 202 -17.26 15.48 -2.84
C VAL A 202 -18.48 14.55 -2.91
N ALA A 203 -19.69 15.11 -3.04
CA ALA A 203 -20.93 14.37 -3.14
C ALA A 203 -21.36 14.05 -4.60
N ASP A 204 -20.64 14.56 -5.60
CA ASP A 204 -20.91 14.27 -7.02
C ASP A 204 -20.51 12.82 -7.34
N ALA A 205 -21.47 12.05 -7.86
CA ALA A 205 -21.25 10.65 -8.24
C ALA A 205 -20.23 10.49 -9.38
N ASN A 206 -20.05 11.51 -10.23
CA ASN A 206 -19.03 11.50 -11.27
C ASN A 206 -17.62 11.67 -10.70
N GLU A 207 -17.48 12.32 -9.55
CA GLU A 207 -16.20 12.51 -8.87
C GLU A 207 -15.90 11.33 -7.94
N ASN A 208 -16.88 10.90 -7.15
CA ASN A 208 -16.67 9.87 -6.14
C ASN A 208 -16.91 8.43 -6.63
N SER A 209 -17.35 8.23 -7.89
CA SER A 209 -17.63 6.92 -8.48
C SER A 209 -18.60 6.05 -7.68
N GLY A 210 -19.54 6.67 -6.95
CA GLY A 210 -20.50 5.97 -6.08
C GLY A 210 -19.91 5.50 -4.74
N ALA A 211 -18.76 6.03 -4.33
CA ALA A 211 -18.08 5.62 -3.11
C ALA A 211 -18.97 5.70 -1.86
N ARG A 212 -18.82 4.69 -1.01
CA ARG A 212 -19.45 4.59 0.33
C ARG A 212 -18.46 4.81 1.46
N TYR A 213 -17.18 4.88 1.13
CA TYR A 213 -16.10 5.13 2.06
C TYR A 213 -15.35 6.36 1.56
N PHE A 214 -15.03 7.29 2.46
CA PHE A 214 -14.21 8.46 2.13
C PHE A 214 -13.02 8.58 3.09
N LYS A 215 -11.89 9.07 2.58
CA LYS A 215 -10.68 9.40 3.35
C LYS A 215 -10.49 10.90 3.25
N LEU A 216 -10.56 11.61 4.37
CA LEU A 216 -10.46 13.07 4.40
C LEU A 216 -9.06 13.45 4.84
N LYS A 217 -8.31 14.16 3.99
CA LYS A 217 -6.99 14.68 4.33
C LYS A 217 -7.11 15.84 5.32
N MET A 218 -6.21 15.88 6.29
CA MET A 218 -6.14 16.90 7.34
C MET A 218 -4.89 17.74 7.21
N ASN A 219 -4.92 18.98 7.71
CA ASN A 219 -3.80 19.91 7.64
C ASN A 219 -3.03 20.07 8.96
N GLY A 220 -3.52 19.51 10.07
CA GLY A 220 -2.85 19.54 11.37
C GLY A 220 -3.19 20.74 12.25
N ASP A 221 -4.09 21.62 11.80
CA ASP A 221 -4.63 22.74 12.57
C ASP A 221 -6.05 22.41 13.05
N PRO A 222 -6.27 22.19 14.36
CA PRO A 222 -7.57 21.73 14.87
C PRO A 222 -8.77 22.63 14.55
N GLU A 223 -8.56 23.95 14.40
CA GLU A 223 -9.65 24.88 14.10
C GLU A 223 -10.00 24.87 12.61
N ALA A 224 -8.97 24.97 11.76
CA ALA A 224 -9.14 24.91 10.31
C ALA A 224 -9.69 23.55 9.87
N ASP A 225 -9.17 22.46 10.44
CA ASP A 225 -9.63 21.10 10.20
C ASP A 225 -11.08 20.90 10.65
N ALA A 226 -11.50 21.44 11.81
CA ALA A 226 -12.89 21.36 12.23
C ALA A 226 -13.85 22.13 11.29
N ALA A 227 -13.44 23.32 10.83
CA ALA A 227 -14.22 24.09 9.86
C ALA A 227 -14.32 23.38 8.51
N TRP A 228 -13.23 22.77 8.05
CA TRP A 228 -13.17 21.98 6.82
C TRP A 228 -14.07 20.73 6.89
N LEU A 229 -13.92 19.94 7.96
CA LEU A 229 -14.72 18.75 8.21
C LEU A 229 -16.22 19.05 8.33
N THR A 230 -16.59 20.20 8.90
CA THR A 230 -18.00 20.62 8.96
C THR A 230 -18.59 20.82 7.56
N LYS A 231 -17.84 21.45 6.64
CA LYS A 231 -18.30 21.67 5.26
C LYS A 231 -18.46 20.35 4.51
N ILE A 232 -17.44 19.49 4.54
CA ILE A 232 -17.51 18.16 3.92
C ILE A 232 -18.65 17.33 4.53
N GLY A 233 -18.80 17.36 5.85
CA GLY A 233 -19.85 16.61 6.55
C GLY A 233 -21.25 17.01 6.09
N ASN A 234 -21.48 18.31 5.86
CA ASN A 234 -22.74 18.80 5.31
C ASN A 234 -22.95 18.35 3.86
N ALA A 235 -21.92 18.39 3.02
CA ALA A 235 -22.00 17.94 1.64
C ALA A 235 -22.28 16.42 1.55
N LEU A 236 -21.53 15.60 2.28
CA LEU A 236 -21.72 14.14 2.30
C LEU A 236 -23.06 13.72 2.91
N ALA A 237 -23.61 14.50 3.85
CA ALA A 237 -24.95 14.25 4.40
C ALA A 237 -26.08 14.39 3.37
N THR A 238 -25.80 14.93 2.17
CA THR A 238 -26.77 14.98 1.07
C THR A 238 -26.83 13.68 0.25
N LEU A 239 -25.88 12.76 0.45
CA LEU A 239 -25.86 11.48 -0.27
C LEU A 239 -27.12 10.65 0.06
N PRO A 240 -27.73 9.98 -0.92
CA PRO A 240 -28.96 9.20 -0.71
C PRO A 240 -28.72 7.84 -0.03
N TYR A 241 -27.52 7.61 0.49
CA TYR A 241 -27.09 6.34 1.08
C TYR A 241 -26.12 6.55 2.25
N ASP A 242 -25.97 5.51 3.08
CA ASP A 242 -25.02 5.55 4.20
C ASP A 242 -23.56 5.47 3.72
N TYR A 243 -22.67 6.08 4.48
CA TYR A 243 -21.23 6.15 4.22
C TYR A 243 -20.39 6.04 5.50
N LYS A 244 -19.09 5.80 5.34
CA LYS A 244 -18.09 5.76 6.41
C LYS A 244 -16.87 6.60 6.05
N LEU A 245 -16.15 7.05 7.08
CA LEU A 245 -15.04 7.99 6.91
C LEU A 245 -13.78 7.50 7.63
N SER A 246 -12.61 7.80 7.07
CA SER A 246 -11.36 7.91 7.83
C SER A 246 -10.81 9.33 7.71
N LEU A 247 -10.04 9.76 8.71
CA LEU A 247 -9.24 10.98 8.63
C LEU A 247 -7.78 10.58 8.45
N ASP A 248 -7.05 11.31 7.62
CA ASP A 248 -5.62 11.11 7.42
C ASP A 248 -4.89 12.42 7.59
N ALA A 249 -4.10 12.50 8.66
CA ALA A 249 -3.32 13.68 8.95
C ALA A 249 -1.92 13.67 8.38
N ASN A 250 -1.45 12.57 7.77
CA ASN A 250 -0.18 12.52 7.05
C ASN A 250 0.98 13.21 7.81
N GLU A 251 1.10 12.90 9.10
CA GLU A 251 2.11 13.46 10.03
C GLU A 251 1.99 14.98 10.32
N GLN A 252 0.81 15.60 10.17
CA GLN A 252 0.65 17.07 10.30
C GLN A 252 0.38 17.60 11.72
N TYR A 253 -0.18 16.83 12.66
CA TYR A 253 -0.36 17.33 14.03
C TYR A 253 0.97 17.37 14.77
N ALA A 254 1.33 18.54 15.30
CA ALA A 254 2.62 18.77 15.94
C ALA A 254 2.84 17.89 17.19
N ASP A 255 1.79 17.64 17.97
CA ASP A 255 1.87 16.88 19.23
C ASP A 255 0.50 16.34 19.68
N LEU A 256 0.49 15.67 20.84
CA LEU A 256 -0.73 15.14 21.48
C LEU A 256 -1.72 16.23 21.90
N SER A 257 -1.26 17.47 22.16
CA SER A 257 -2.13 18.57 22.55
C SER A 257 -2.97 19.04 21.35
N ALA A 258 -2.32 19.24 20.20
CA ALA A 258 -2.99 19.57 18.95
C ALA A 258 -3.96 18.45 18.53
N LEU A 259 -3.51 17.18 18.59
CA LEU A 259 -4.37 16.05 18.30
C LEU A 259 -5.56 15.95 19.28
N GLY A 260 -5.32 16.19 20.56
CA GLY A 260 -6.36 16.22 21.58
C GLY A 260 -7.42 17.29 21.31
N ALA A 261 -7.01 18.48 20.88
CA ALA A 261 -7.94 19.54 20.51
C ALA A 261 -8.85 19.15 19.33
N LEU A 262 -8.35 18.43 18.32
CA LEU A 262 -9.22 17.89 17.26
C LEU A 262 -10.21 16.87 17.81
N VAL A 263 -9.72 15.91 18.61
CA VAL A 263 -10.55 14.85 19.19
C VAL A 263 -11.66 15.42 20.07
N ASP A 264 -11.33 16.41 20.91
CA ASP A 264 -12.30 17.09 21.76
C ASP A 264 -13.40 17.75 20.92
N ARG A 265 -13.05 18.39 19.80
CA ARG A 265 -14.04 18.96 18.87
C ARG A 265 -14.90 17.87 18.23
N LEU A 266 -14.30 16.78 17.75
CA LEU A 266 -15.05 15.64 17.19
C LEU A 266 -16.01 15.02 18.21
N ASP A 267 -15.68 15.04 19.50
CA ASP A 267 -16.52 14.50 20.58
C ASP A 267 -17.67 15.44 20.99
N HIS A 268 -17.46 16.76 20.93
CA HIS A 268 -18.38 17.73 21.55
C HIS A 268 -19.05 18.72 20.59
N ASP A 269 -18.45 19.04 19.44
CA ASP A 269 -19.00 20.03 18.51
C ASP A 269 -20.14 19.43 17.68
N ALA A 270 -21.36 19.93 17.88
CA ALA A 270 -22.56 19.40 17.20
C ALA A 270 -22.47 19.47 15.66
N ALA A 271 -21.75 20.45 15.13
CA ALA A 271 -21.53 20.63 13.69
C ALA A 271 -20.70 19.49 13.06
N LEU A 272 -19.85 18.82 13.85
CA LEU A 272 -19.02 17.71 13.39
C LEU A 272 -19.72 16.34 13.49
N LYS A 273 -20.96 16.28 13.99
CA LYS A 273 -21.71 15.03 14.14
C LYS A 273 -21.80 14.19 12.85
N PRO A 274 -22.00 14.75 11.64
CA PRO A 274 -22.01 13.98 10.39
C PRO A 274 -20.67 13.28 10.10
N ILE A 275 -19.56 13.81 10.61
CA ILE A 275 -18.23 13.20 10.50
C ILE A 275 -18.00 12.23 11.66
N ALA A 276 -18.12 12.71 12.89
CA ALA A 276 -17.74 12.00 14.10
C ALA A 276 -18.51 10.67 14.27
N SER A 277 -19.79 10.63 13.91
CA SER A 277 -20.63 9.42 14.01
C SER A 277 -20.34 8.36 12.93
N LYS A 278 -19.61 8.73 11.87
CA LYS A 278 -19.26 7.86 10.74
C LYS A 278 -17.76 7.53 10.68
N LEU A 279 -16.97 8.11 11.59
CA LEU A 279 -15.52 7.97 11.63
C LEU A 279 -15.10 6.57 12.09
N LEU A 280 -14.30 5.90 11.25
CA LEU A 280 -13.72 4.59 11.51
C LEU A 280 -12.43 4.70 12.32
N TYR A 281 -11.52 5.58 11.89
CA TYR A 281 -10.21 5.81 12.51
C TYR A 281 -9.54 7.10 12.02
N ILE A 282 -8.49 7.51 12.73
CA ILE A 282 -7.57 8.58 12.35
C ILE A 282 -6.19 7.97 12.03
N GLU A 283 -5.66 8.28 10.86
CA GLU A 283 -4.42 7.74 10.29
C GLU A 283 -3.24 8.69 10.49
N GLN A 284 -2.12 8.09 10.93
CA GLN A 284 -0.82 8.71 11.16
C GLN A 284 -0.92 10.20 11.58
N PRO A 285 -1.49 10.47 12.77
CA PRO A 285 -1.83 11.85 13.14
C PRO A 285 -0.60 12.74 13.29
N MET A 286 0.51 12.18 13.80
CA MET A 286 1.72 12.90 14.19
C MET A 286 2.95 12.37 13.43
N PRO A 287 4.03 13.15 13.34
CA PRO A 287 5.34 12.70 12.86
C PRO A 287 5.78 11.37 13.48
N ARG A 288 6.36 10.48 12.67
CA ARG A 288 6.70 9.10 13.06
C ARG A 288 7.62 9.00 14.28
N ASP A 289 8.51 9.96 14.49
CA ASP A 289 9.35 10.06 15.68
C ASP A 289 8.52 10.38 16.94
N ILE A 290 7.55 11.29 16.84
CA ILE A 290 6.61 11.61 17.91
C ILE A 290 5.66 10.44 18.18
N THR A 291 5.13 9.81 17.12
CA THR A 291 4.27 8.62 17.20
C THR A 291 4.93 7.50 17.99
N ARG A 292 6.23 7.28 17.82
CA ARG A 292 6.98 6.22 18.55
C ARG A 292 7.23 6.52 20.02
N ALA A 293 7.17 7.78 20.42
CA ALA A 293 7.50 8.21 21.77
C ALA A 293 6.28 8.57 22.62
N SER A 294 5.10 8.70 22.02
CA SER A 294 3.93 9.36 22.62
C SER A 294 2.77 8.39 22.86
N PRO A 295 2.55 7.93 24.10
CA PRO A 295 1.36 7.16 24.46
C PRO A 295 0.08 7.99 24.27
N LEU A 296 -0.91 7.44 23.59
CA LEU A 296 -2.18 8.14 23.29
C LEU A 296 -3.02 8.41 24.55
N GLY A 297 -2.83 7.64 25.63
CA GLY A 297 -3.58 7.81 26.88
C GLY A 297 -5.10 7.78 26.64
N ALA A 298 -5.80 8.83 27.08
CA ALA A 298 -7.25 8.95 26.93
C ALA A 298 -7.72 9.04 25.46
N LEU A 299 -6.86 9.47 24.53
CA LEU A 299 -7.21 9.54 23.10
C LEU A 299 -7.48 8.16 22.51
N SER A 300 -6.91 7.09 23.08
CA SER A 300 -7.10 5.70 22.63
C SER A 300 -8.54 5.17 22.70
N LYS A 301 -9.49 5.98 23.20
CA LYS A 301 -10.94 5.75 23.05
C LYS A 301 -11.40 5.81 21.59
N ARG A 302 -10.72 6.60 20.75
CA ARG A 302 -10.89 6.58 19.29
C ARG A 302 -9.86 5.65 18.66
N ASN A 303 -10.19 5.11 17.49
CA ASN A 303 -9.27 4.26 16.75
C ASN A 303 -8.21 5.09 16.03
N PHE A 304 -6.95 4.74 16.24
CA PHE A 304 -5.80 5.30 15.54
C PHE A 304 -5.02 4.21 14.83
N ILE A 305 -4.50 4.53 13.65
CA ILE A 305 -3.59 3.67 12.91
C ILE A 305 -2.24 4.34 12.66
N ILE A 306 -1.20 3.52 12.48
CA ILE A 306 0.08 3.97 11.93
C ILE A 306 0.18 3.67 10.43
N ASP A 307 0.74 4.62 9.68
CA ASP A 307 1.05 4.50 8.25
C ASP A 307 2.55 4.70 8.00
N GLU A 308 3.04 5.94 8.01
CA GLU A 308 4.46 6.23 7.81
C GLU A 308 5.35 5.70 8.94
N ALA A 309 4.80 5.49 10.13
CA ALA A 309 5.52 4.83 11.23
C ALA A 309 5.59 3.31 11.09
N ASP A 310 4.93 2.69 10.10
CA ASP A 310 5.05 1.27 9.76
C ASP A 310 6.30 1.00 8.89
N ASP A 311 7.48 1.19 9.46
CA ASP A 311 8.76 1.06 8.76
C ASP A 311 9.61 -0.15 9.20
N SER A 312 9.08 -0.99 10.09
CA SER A 312 9.75 -2.18 10.61
C SER A 312 8.75 -3.29 10.97
N TRP A 313 9.26 -4.50 11.21
CA TRP A 313 8.44 -5.66 11.59
C TRP A 313 7.83 -5.56 13.01
N ASP A 314 8.45 -4.76 13.88
CA ASP A 314 8.03 -4.49 15.26
C ASP A 314 7.21 -3.20 15.42
N ALA A 315 6.98 -2.44 14.34
CA ALA A 315 6.24 -1.19 14.36
C ALA A 315 4.82 -1.35 14.94
N PHE A 316 4.07 -2.41 14.54
CA PHE A 316 2.72 -2.62 15.05
C PHE A 316 2.69 -3.03 16.54
N PRO A 317 3.52 -3.98 17.01
CA PRO A 317 3.71 -4.24 18.44
C PRO A 317 4.03 -2.98 19.26
N ALA A 318 4.97 -2.16 18.78
CA ALA A 318 5.34 -0.91 19.45
C ALA A 318 4.16 0.07 19.51
N ALA A 319 3.46 0.29 18.38
CA ALA A 319 2.30 1.19 18.33
C ALA A 319 1.15 0.71 19.21
N LYS A 320 0.89 -0.60 19.29
CA LYS A 320 -0.10 -1.17 20.21
C LYS A 320 0.21 -0.83 21.66
N ALA A 321 1.48 -0.86 22.08
CA ALA A 321 1.89 -0.48 23.43
C ALA A 321 1.62 1.00 23.75
N LEU A 322 1.60 1.85 22.72
CA LEU A 322 1.30 3.28 22.81
C LEU A 322 -0.21 3.59 22.67
N GLY A 323 -1.06 2.57 22.51
CA GLY A 323 -2.51 2.71 22.47
C GLY A 323 -3.14 2.71 21.08
N TYR A 324 -2.35 2.57 20.01
CA TYR A 324 -2.88 2.43 18.65
C TYR A 324 -3.65 1.10 18.50
N ARG A 325 -4.60 1.07 17.57
CA ARG A 325 -5.48 -0.10 17.33
C ARG A 325 -5.32 -0.71 15.94
N GLY A 326 -4.75 0.03 14.99
CA GLY A 326 -4.50 -0.54 13.68
C GLY A 326 -3.22 -0.08 13.03
N ILE A 327 -3.01 -0.61 11.83
CA ILE A 327 -1.87 -0.35 10.97
C ILE A 327 -2.33 -0.41 9.52
N SER A 328 -1.68 0.36 8.67
CA SER A 328 -1.89 0.30 7.22
C SER A 328 -1.21 -0.92 6.59
N SER A 329 -1.80 -1.40 5.51
CA SER A 329 -1.19 -2.32 4.56
C SER A 329 -1.10 -1.60 3.22
N LYS A 330 0.12 -1.62 2.66
CA LYS A 330 0.45 -1.17 1.31
C LYS A 330 1.45 -2.18 0.74
N SER A 331 1.25 -2.62 -0.49
CA SER A 331 2.10 -3.63 -1.11
C SER A 331 3.58 -3.20 -1.17
N CYS A 332 3.82 -1.89 -1.37
CA CYS A 332 5.12 -1.23 -1.35
C CYS A 332 5.89 -1.33 -0.01
N LYS A 333 5.23 -1.74 1.09
CA LYS A 333 5.86 -1.95 2.41
C LYS A 333 6.21 -3.42 2.67
N GLY A 334 5.85 -4.31 1.76
CA GLY A 334 6.05 -5.75 1.87
C GLY A 334 4.76 -6.50 2.23
N PHE A 335 4.39 -7.44 1.36
CA PHE A 335 3.17 -8.24 1.53
C PHE A 335 3.31 -9.29 2.64
N TYR A 336 4.51 -9.84 2.89
CA TYR A 336 4.77 -10.74 4.01
C TYR A 336 4.48 -10.05 5.36
N LYS A 337 5.02 -8.84 5.55
CA LYS A 337 4.76 -8.03 6.74
C LYS A 337 3.26 -7.74 6.91
N SER A 338 2.56 -7.43 5.81
CA SER A 338 1.10 -7.20 5.82
C SER A 338 0.31 -8.43 6.27
N ILE A 339 0.66 -9.63 5.78
CA ILE A 339 0.02 -10.89 6.19
C ILE A 339 0.26 -11.16 7.67
N VAL A 340 1.50 -11.01 8.14
CA VAL A 340 1.81 -11.24 9.57
C VAL A 340 1.13 -10.21 10.46
N ASN A 341 1.07 -8.93 10.06
CA ASN A 341 0.29 -7.91 10.77
C ASN A 341 -1.21 -8.27 10.82
N ALA A 342 -1.77 -8.83 9.76
CA ALA A 342 -3.17 -9.25 9.74
C ALA A 342 -3.44 -10.46 10.66
N ALA A 343 -2.56 -11.46 10.65
CA ALA A 343 -2.63 -12.58 11.59
C ALA A 343 -2.52 -12.09 13.05
N ARG A 344 -1.58 -11.19 13.31
CA ARG A 344 -1.38 -10.52 14.60
C ARG A 344 -2.62 -9.75 15.06
N ALA A 345 -3.22 -8.94 14.18
CA ALA A 345 -4.44 -8.19 14.47
C ALA A 345 -5.63 -9.11 14.80
N ALA A 346 -5.81 -10.17 14.02
CA ALA A 346 -6.85 -11.16 14.25
C ALA A 346 -6.65 -11.83 15.63
N LYS A 347 -5.42 -12.24 15.94
CA LYS A 347 -5.09 -12.88 17.21
C LYS A 347 -5.31 -11.98 18.41
N TRP A 348 -4.84 -10.73 18.36
CA TRP A 348 -5.03 -9.78 19.45
C TRP A 348 -6.50 -9.43 19.68
N SER A 349 -7.32 -9.48 18.62
CA SER A 349 -8.76 -9.22 18.71
C SER A 349 -9.54 -10.26 19.51
N GLU A 350 -9.00 -11.48 19.66
CA GLU A 350 -9.56 -12.50 20.57
C GLU A 350 -9.55 -12.05 22.03
N GLY A 351 -8.66 -11.11 22.39
CA GLY A 351 -8.56 -10.52 23.73
C GLY A 351 -9.61 -9.45 24.07
N GLY A 352 -10.60 -9.21 23.20
CA GLY A 352 -11.75 -8.34 23.45
C GLY A 352 -11.63 -6.89 22.96
N ASN A 353 -10.41 -6.40 22.68
CA ASN A 353 -10.20 -5.13 21.98
C ASN A 353 -10.02 -5.39 20.48
N ALA A 354 -10.73 -4.67 19.62
CA ALA A 354 -10.55 -4.81 18.18
C ALA A 354 -9.20 -4.23 17.73
N TYR A 355 -8.40 -5.05 17.05
CA TYR A 355 -7.21 -4.64 16.31
C TYR A 355 -7.41 -4.92 14.84
N PHE A 356 -6.93 -4.04 13.96
CA PHE A 356 -7.29 -4.12 12.55
C PHE A 356 -6.21 -3.63 11.59
N ILE A 357 -6.31 -4.09 10.35
CA ILE A 357 -5.51 -3.65 9.22
C ILE A 357 -6.38 -2.81 8.29
N THR A 358 -5.78 -1.83 7.66
CA THR A 358 -6.43 -0.94 6.69
C THR A 358 -5.71 -1.02 5.35
N GLY A 359 -6.44 -0.91 4.23
CA GLY A 359 -5.81 -0.80 2.91
C GLY A 359 -5.59 0.65 2.57
N GLU A 360 -4.34 1.08 2.44
CA GLU A 360 -4.00 2.46 2.10
C GLU A 360 -3.31 2.50 0.72
N ASP A 361 -3.32 3.66 0.07
CA ASP A 361 -2.83 3.80 -1.30
C ASP A 361 -1.55 4.63 -1.37
N LEU A 362 -0.80 4.41 -2.44
CA LEU A 362 0.24 5.30 -2.93
C LEU A 362 0.04 5.56 -4.42
N THR A 363 -1.22 5.81 -4.79
CA THR A 363 -1.61 6.06 -6.18
C THR A 363 -1.26 4.84 -7.04
N CYS A 364 -1.68 3.64 -6.61
CA CYS A 364 -1.47 2.40 -7.34
C CYS A 364 -2.02 2.51 -8.78
N GLN A 365 -1.14 2.22 -9.75
CA GLN A 365 -1.44 2.36 -11.16
C GLN A 365 -2.18 1.13 -11.71
N ALA A 366 -2.92 1.32 -12.82
CA ALA A 366 -3.49 0.20 -13.57
C ALA A 366 -2.39 -0.80 -14.01
N GLY A 367 -2.76 -2.08 -14.10
CA GLY A 367 -1.80 -3.18 -14.22
C GLY A 367 -1.42 -3.78 -12.86
N LEU A 368 -0.20 -4.31 -12.78
CA LEU A 368 0.27 -5.12 -11.65
C LEU A 368 0.14 -4.42 -10.29
N GLY A 369 0.39 -3.11 -10.21
CA GLY A 369 0.38 -2.36 -8.94
C GLY A 369 -0.97 -2.45 -8.22
N VAL A 370 -2.05 -2.00 -8.86
CA VAL A 370 -3.38 -2.07 -8.24
C VAL A 370 -3.90 -3.50 -8.09
N GLN A 371 -3.56 -4.41 -9.02
CA GLN A 371 -4.00 -5.81 -8.95
C GLN A 371 -3.41 -6.53 -7.74
N GLN A 372 -2.09 -6.43 -7.54
CA GLN A 372 -1.38 -7.09 -6.45
C GLN A 372 -1.78 -6.51 -5.09
N ASP A 373 -1.90 -5.18 -4.99
CA ASP A 373 -2.34 -4.53 -3.75
C ASP A 373 -3.80 -4.87 -3.40
N LEU A 374 -4.69 -4.91 -4.41
CA LEU A 374 -6.09 -5.31 -4.21
C LEU A 374 -6.22 -6.79 -3.82
N ALA A 375 -5.44 -7.68 -4.44
CA ALA A 375 -5.42 -9.10 -4.07
C ALA A 375 -4.88 -9.31 -2.64
N LEU A 376 -3.84 -8.57 -2.24
CA LEU A 376 -3.35 -8.56 -0.86
C LEU A 376 -4.45 -8.13 0.12
N GLY A 377 -5.09 -6.99 -0.14
CA GLY A 377 -6.19 -6.49 0.69
C GLY A 377 -7.34 -7.50 0.82
N ALA A 378 -7.76 -8.09 -0.30
CA ALA A 378 -8.82 -9.09 -0.34
C ALA A 378 -8.46 -10.37 0.44
N LEU A 379 -7.18 -10.79 0.41
CA LEU A 379 -6.68 -11.92 1.20
C LEU A 379 -6.74 -11.63 2.70
N ILE A 380 -6.19 -10.49 3.13
CA ILE A 380 -6.04 -10.14 4.55
C ILE A 380 -7.32 -9.57 5.19
N GLY A 381 -8.42 -9.49 4.44
CA GLY A 381 -9.74 -9.12 4.95
C GLY A 381 -10.02 -7.61 4.99
N VAL A 382 -9.28 -6.82 4.20
CA VAL A 382 -9.55 -5.39 4.03
C VAL A 382 -10.79 -5.22 3.14
N THR A 383 -11.91 -4.87 3.76
CA THR A 383 -13.22 -4.72 3.07
C THR A 383 -13.36 -3.40 2.32
N HIS A 384 -12.56 -2.39 2.67
CA HIS A 384 -12.44 -1.15 1.94
C HIS A 384 -11.00 -0.67 1.92
N ALA A 385 -10.54 -0.10 0.81
CA ALA A 385 -9.18 0.40 0.66
C ALA A 385 -9.16 1.78 0.03
N GLU A 386 -8.23 2.64 0.46
CA GLU A 386 -7.90 3.84 -0.31
C GLU A 386 -7.52 3.40 -1.73
N ARG A 387 -8.15 4.02 -2.73
CA ARG A 387 -7.75 3.91 -4.13
C ARG A 387 -7.97 5.25 -4.79
N ASN A 388 -6.90 5.83 -5.31
CA ASN A 388 -6.95 7.12 -5.98
C ASN A 388 -6.12 7.17 -7.28
N GLY A 389 -5.31 6.14 -7.57
CA GLY A 389 -4.51 6.08 -8.81
C GLY A 389 -5.28 6.44 -10.08
N HIS A 390 -6.44 5.84 -10.27
CA HIS A 390 -7.35 6.10 -11.40
C HIS A 390 -7.95 7.52 -11.46
N HIS A 391 -7.94 8.30 -10.37
CA HIS A 391 -8.33 9.71 -10.43
C HIS A 391 -7.21 10.58 -11.01
N TYR A 392 -5.96 10.18 -10.77
CA TYR A 392 -4.79 10.97 -11.12
C TYR A 392 -4.13 10.52 -12.42
N VAL A 393 -4.35 9.29 -12.87
CA VAL A 393 -3.75 8.74 -14.09
C VAL A 393 -4.82 8.14 -14.99
N ASP A 394 -4.74 8.49 -16.27
CA ASP A 394 -5.73 8.10 -17.26
C ASP A 394 -5.53 6.65 -17.71
N GLY A 395 -6.21 5.71 -17.03
CA GLY A 395 -6.13 4.30 -17.39
C GLY A 395 -4.73 3.72 -17.21
N PHE A 396 -4.16 3.15 -18.26
CA PHE A 396 -2.78 2.62 -18.29
C PHE A 396 -1.71 3.69 -18.63
N GLY A 397 -2.10 4.98 -18.71
CA GLY A 397 -1.19 6.07 -18.97
C GLY A 397 -0.46 5.94 -20.31
N THR A 398 0.87 5.87 -20.28
CA THR A 398 1.74 5.79 -21.47
C THR A 398 2.05 4.35 -21.91
N ALA A 399 1.42 3.34 -21.30
CA ALA A 399 1.61 1.95 -21.71
C ALA A 399 1.20 1.71 -23.17
N PRO A 400 1.84 0.76 -23.88
CA PRO A 400 1.36 0.32 -25.18
C PRO A 400 -0.09 -0.17 -25.11
N VAL A 401 -0.88 0.09 -26.17
CA VAL A 401 -2.28 -0.36 -26.24
C VAL A 401 -2.38 -1.87 -26.06
N ALA A 402 -1.49 -2.64 -26.68
CA ALA A 402 -1.45 -4.09 -26.56
C ALA A 402 -1.24 -4.57 -25.11
N GLU A 403 -0.48 -3.82 -24.30
CA GLU A 403 -0.31 -4.11 -22.86
C GLU A 403 -1.63 -3.93 -22.12
N ALA A 404 -2.29 -2.77 -22.31
CA ALA A 404 -3.58 -2.49 -21.69
C ALA A 404 -4.66 -3.51 -22.09
N GLU A 405 -4.68 -3.92 -23.36
CA GLU A 405 -5.58 -4.96 -23.89
C GLU A 405 -5.36 -6.32 -23.22
N ALA A 406 -4.10 -6.74 -23.05
CA ALA A 406 -3.79 -8.00 -22.37
C ALA A 406 -4.27 -8.01 -20.92
N PHE A 407 -4.13 -6.90 -20.20
CA PHE A 407 -4.67 -6.79 -18.84
C PHE A 407 -6.20 -6.73 -18.79
N LEU A 408 -6.86 -6.11 -19.78
CA LEU A 408 -8.32 -6.14 -19.89
C LEU A 408 -8.84 -7.57 -20.15
N GLU A 409 -8.18 -8.31 -21.04
CA GLU A 409 -8.53 -9.71 -21.32
C GLU A 409 -8.35 -10.59 -20.08
N ALA A 410 -7.26 -10.39 -19.34
CA ALA A 410 -7.00 -11.12 -18.10
C ALA A 410 -7.95 -10.76 -16.96
N HIS A 411 -8.39 -9.50 -16.87
CA HIS A 411 -9.18 -8.97 -15.75
C HIS A 411 -10.43 -8.19 -16.18
N PRO A 412 -11.42 -8.85 -16.80
CA PRO A 412 -12.58 -8.20 -17.41
C PRO A 412 -13.61 -7.64 -16.40
N ASP A 413 -13.52 -8.03 -15.12
CA ASP A 413 -14.33 -7.45 -14.04
C ASP A 413 -13.62 -6.26 -13.36
N LEU A 414 -12.30 -6.12 -13.50
CA LEU A 414 -11.51 -5.03 -12.91
C LEU A 414 -11.25 -3.90 -13.91
N TYR A 415 -11.21 -4.19 -15.22
CA TYR A 415 -11.03 -3.20 -16.26
C TYR A 415 -12.23 -3.11 -17.20
N ARG A 416 -12.39 -1.94 -17.81
CA ARG A 416 -13.34 -1.71 -18.89
C ARG A 416 -12.73 -0.83 -19.97
N ARG A 417 -13.26 -0.97 -21.18
CA ARG A 417 -13.01 -0.04 -22.27
C ARG A 417 -13.93 1.18 -22.16
N ASP A 418 -13.36 2.35 -22.35
CA ASP A 418 -14.01 3.65 -22.35
C ASP A 418 -13.45 4.47 -23.53
N GLY A 419 -14.14 4.41 -24.67
CA GLY A 419 -13.57 4.85 -25.95
C GLY A 419 -12.33 4.02 -26.32
N ASP A 420 -11.23 4.71 -26.59
CA ASP A 420 -9.93 4.10 -26.93
C ASP A 420 -9.05 3.82 -25.70
N VAL A 421 -9.55 4.12 -24.48
CA VAL A 421 -8.78 3.96 -23.24
C VAL A 421 -9.34 2.85 -22.38
N ILE A 422 -8.45 2.09 -21.73
CA ILE A 422 -8.80 1.05 -20.78
C ILE A 422 -8.61 1.58 -19.36
N ARG A 423 -9.66 1.49 -18.54
CA ARG A 423 -9.74 2.07 -17.20
C ARG A 423 -10.12 1.05 -16.17
N LEU A 424 -9.81 1.34 -14.89
CA LEU A 424 -10.43 0.62 -13.79
C LEU A 424 -11.95 0.71 -13.89
N ARG A 425 -12.60 -0.43 -13.63
CA ARG A 425 -14.03 -0.56 -13.61
C ARG A 425 -14.49 -0.52 -12.16
N ILE A 426 -15.17 0.56 -11.81
CA ILE A 426 -15.75 0.76 -10.48
C ILE A 426 -17.26 0.48 -10.58
N HIS A 427 -17.74 -0.37 -9.67
CA HIS A 427 -19.12 -0.82 -9.59
C HIS A 427 -19.79 -0.18 -8.36
N ASP A 428 -20.39 0.99 -8.52
CA ASP A 428 -21.07 1.71 -7.43
C ASP A 428 -20.19 1.84 -6.17
N GLY A 429 -18.95 2.27 -6.37
CA GLY A 429 -17.95 2.39 -5.31
C GLY A 429 -17.18 1.11 -4.99
N ASP A 430 -17.40 -0.01 -5.68
CA ASP A 430 -16.69 -1.27 -5.43
C ASP A 430 -15.72 -1.65 -6.57
N LEU A 431 -14.57 -2.23 -6.21
CA LEU A 431 -13.70 -2.96 -7.12
C LEU A 431 -13.97 -4.45 -6.97
N LEU A 432 -14.29 -5.13 -8.07
CA LEU A 432 -14.48 -6.58 -8.09
C LEU A 432 -13.12 -7.28 -8.16
N THR A 433 -13.03 -8.44 -7.51
CA THR A 433 -11.78 -9.20 -7.36
C THR A 433 -11.85 -10.59 -7.99
N GLY A 434 -12.94 -10.90 -8.70
CA GLY A 434 -13.22 -12.23 -9.23
C GLY A 434 -12.17 -12.67 -10.25
N SER A 435 -11.69 -11.78 -11.10
CA SER A 435 -10.61 -12.12 -12.04
C SER A 435 -9.21 -12.19 -11.43
N LEU A 436 -9.02 -11.75 -10.16
CA LEU A 436 -7.71 -11.81 -9.49
C LEU A 436 -7.32 -13.25 -9.09
N THR A 437 -8.19 -14.23 -9.37
CA THR A 437 -7.93 -15.66 -9.18
C THR A 437 -7.23 -16.32 -10.37
N SER A 438 -6.63 -15.54 -11.27
CA SER A 438 -5.73 -16.05 -12.31
C SER A 438 -4.41 -16.57 -11.71
N ALA A 439 -3.73 -17.51 -12.37
CA ALA A 439 -2.43 -17.99 -11.94
C ALA A 439 -1.40 -16.87 -11.80
N GLY A 440 -0.58 -16.94 -10.75
CA GLY A 440 0.33 -15.86 -10.36
C GLY A 440 -0.21 -15.00 -9.22
N PHE A 441 0.52 -13.93 -8.90
CA PHE A 441 0.10 -12.94 -7.92
C PHE A 441 -0.83 -11.93 -8.60
N ALA A 442 -2.05 -12.39 -8.92
CA ALA A 442 -3.11 -11.59 -9.52
C ALA A 442 -2.72 -10.86 -10.81
N SER A 443 -1.67 -11.34 -11.49
CA SER A 443 -1.04 -10.65 -12.61
C SER A 443 -1.82 -10.83 -13.92
N GLY A 444 -2.16 -12.08 -14.25
CA GLY A 444 -2.89 -12.45 -15.47
C GLY A 444 -2.10 -12.24 -16.77
N ALA A 445 -1.60 -11.03 -16.98
CA ALA A 445 -0.66 -10.59 -17.98
C ALA A 445 0.60 -9.97 -17.34
N HIS A 446 1.65 -9.77 -18.15
CA HIS A 446 2.86 -9.05 -17.77
C HIS A 446 2.98 -7.78 -18.64
N PRO A 447 3.67 -6.73 -18.17
CA PRO A 447 3.92 -5.54 -18.98
C PRO A 447 4.75 -5.87 -20.22
N ASP A 448 4.66 -5.02 -21.24
CA ASP A 448 5.53 -5.11 -22.40
C ASP A 448 6.95 -4.66 -22.01
N TRP A 449 7.80 -5.65 -21.73
CA TRP A 449 9.19 -5.45 -21.32
C TRP A 449 10.01 -4.65 -22.34
N ALA A 450 9.67 -4.71 -23.63
CA ALA A 450 10.39 -3.97 -24.67
C ALA A 450 10.03 -2.47 -24.68
N ALA A 451 8.85 -2.11 -24.15
CA ALA A 451 8.38 -0.74 -24.00
C ALA A 451 8.83 -0.08 -22.68
N LEU A 452 9.47 -0.83 -21.79
CA LEU A 452 9.96 -0.33 -20.51
C LEU A 452 11.42 0.13 -20.61
N SER A 453 11.77 1.21 -19.92
CA SER A 453 13.17 1.62 -19.79
C SER A 453 13.83 0.83 -18.66
N PRO A 454 15.12 0.46 -18.77
CA PRO A 454 15.88 -0.02 -17.62
C PRO A 454 15.81 1.00 -16.47
N LEU A 455 15.80 0.52 -15.22
CA LEU A 455 15.80 1.38 -14.04
C LEU A 455 16.96 2.38 -14.15
N ALA A 456 16.67 3.67 -13.97
CA ALA A 456 17.71 4.68 -14.08
C ALA A 456 18.78 4.42 -13.01
N ARG A 457 20.06 4.60 -13.39
CA ARG A 457 21.16 4.47 -12.42
C ARG A 457 21.00 5.56 -11.37
N PRO A 458 20.96 5.21 -10.07
CA PRO A 458 20.88 6.22 -9.04
C PRO A 458 22.07 7.17 -9.11
N THR A 459 21.81 8.45 -8.91
CA THR A 459 22.85 9.48 -8.96
C THR A 459 23.77 9.32 -7.76
N THR A 460 25.09 9.22 -7.93
CA THR A 460 26.01 9.22 -6.78
C THR A 460 26.09 10.64 -6.22
N LYS A 461 25.52 10.89 -5.03
CA LYS A 461 25.87 12.12 -4.30
C LYS A 461 27.24 11.89 -3.66
N MET A 462 28.25 12.62 -4.12
CA MET A 462 29.45 12.81 -3.31
C MET A 462 29.00 13.54 -2.05
N LEU A 463 29.09 12.88 -0.90
CA LEU A 463 29.00 13.57 0.38
C LEU A 463 30.12 14.62 0.38
N LEU A 464 29.75 15.89 0.24
CA LEU A 464 30.66 16.97 0.55
C LEU A 464 30.84 16.91 2.07
N GLU A 465 32.00 16.42 2.51
CA GLU A 465 32.46 16.55 3.89
C GLU A 465 32.41 18.06 4.24
N ASN A 466 31.58 18.42 5.23
CA ASN A 466 31.65 19.71 5.90
C ASN A 466 32.22 19.52 7.29
#